data_AF-A0A2V5P5M0-F1
#
_entry.id   AF-A0A2V5P5M0-F1
#
_cell.length_a   1.000
_cell.length_b   1.000
_cell.length_c   1.000
_cell.angle_alpha   90.00
_cell.angle_beta   90.00
_cell.angle_gamma   90.00
#
_symmetry.space_group_name_H-M   'P 1'
#
loop_
_entity.id
_entity.type
_entity.pdbx_description
1 polymer ?
#
loop_
_entity_poly.entity_id
_entity_poly.type
_entity_poly.pdbx_seq_one_letter_code
_entity_poly.pdbx_strand_id
1 'polypeptide(L)'
;MLLARVEGNVVATHKHPSLEGWRLLVCQPISHTGQAEASARGDFVRWLGCAASRAGPEEPGALDDRRHRGRKTFMKIGTVIGRVTLSVVVPELQGARWLVVSPFTREHFQRSGGPAPGLSPEPSLVVYDYLGGGVGQTIGYVEGREAAQPFDEPTPVDAINVALVDQISYQPSNR
;
A
#
# COMPACT_ATOMS: atom_id res chain seq x y z
N MET A 1 -23.38 -27.75 -3.62
CA MET A 1 -22.83 -26.54 -2.98
C MET A 1 -21.36 -26.47 -3.34
N LEU A 2 -20.88 -25.35 -3.89
CA LEU A 2 -19.47 -25.18 -4.24
C LEU A 2 -18.74 -24.62 -3.00
N LEU A 3 -17.61 -25.20 -2.65
CA LEU A 3 -16.74 -24.70 -1.59
C LEU A 3 -15.56 -23.96 -2.19
N ALA A 4 -15.16 -22.85 -1.58
CA ALA A 4 -13.99 -22.12 -1.98
C ALA A 4 -13.26 -21.50 -0.79
N ARG A 5 -11.94 -21.43 -0.90
CA ARG A 5 -11.08 -20.67 0.01
C ARG A 5 -10.86 -19.28 -0.59
N VAL A 6 -11.03 -18.24 0.22
CA VAL A 6 -10.70 -16.87 -0.19
C VAL A 6 -9.18 -16.71 -0.21
N GLU A 7 -8.60 -16.38 -1.36
CA GLU A 7 -7.15 -16.20 -1.53
C GLU A 7 -6.76 -14.73 -1.67
N GLY A 8 -7.72 -13.86 -1.98
CA GLY A 8 -7.43 -12.45 -2.13
C GLY A 8 -8.68 -11.59 -2.32
N ASN A 9 -8.44 -10.29 -2.39
CA ASN A 9 -9.46 -9.27 -2.65
C ASN A 9 -9.31 -8.76 -4.08
N VAL A 10 -10.43 -8.49 -4.75
CA VAL A 10 -10.46 -7.84 -6.07
C VAL A 10 -10.89 -6.38 -5.90
N VAL A 11 -10.07 -5.47 -6.40
CA VAL A 11 -10.45 -4.06 -6.58
C VAL A 11 -10.78 -3.88 -8.06
N ALA A 12 -12.03 -3.54 -8.36
CA ALA A 12 -12.48 -3.25 -9.72
C ALA A 12 -12.63 -1.73 -9.87
N THR A 13 -11.89 -1.14 -10.80
CA THR A 13 -11.95 0.29 -11.12
C THR A 13 -13.22 0.65 -11.89
N HIS A 14 -13.84 -0.32 -12.56
CA HIS A 14 -15.13 -0.18 -13.21
C HIS A 14 -16.00 -1.41 -12.87
N LYS A 15 -17.20 -1.18 -12.34
CA LYS A 15 -18.17 -2.23 -12.01
C LYS A 15 -19.45 -2.03 -12.82
N HIS A 16 -20.09 -3.13 -13.18
CA HIS A 16 -21.47 -3.04 -13.66
C HIS A 16 -22.36 -2.51 -12.51
N PRO A 17 -23.36 -1.64 -12.76
CA PRO A 17 -24.19 -1.05 -11.70
C PRO A 17 -24.84 -2.07 -10.77
N SER A 18 -25.20 -3.25 -11.28
CA SER A 18 -25.77 -4.35 -10.45
C SER A 18 -24.79 -4.93 -9.42
N LEU A 19 -23.49 -4.63 -9.53
CA LEU A 19 -22.42 -5.05 -8.62
C LEU A 19 -21.98 -3.91 -7.69
N GLU A 20 -22.63 -2.75 -7.75
CA GLU A 20 -22.46 -1.69 -6.75
C GLU A 20 -22.86 -2.20 -5.36
N GLY A 21 -22.08 -1.86 -4.34
CA GLY A 21 -22.26 -2.40 -3.01
C GLY A 21 -21.66 -3.80 -2.78
N TRP A 22 -21.40 -4.58 -3.84
CA TRP A 22 -20.85 -5.94 -3.74
C TRP A 22 -19.32 -5.96 -3.67
N ARG A 23 -18.79 -6.80 -2.77
CA ARG A 23 -17.36 -7.09 -2.66
C ARG A 23 -17.01 -8.27 -3.56
N LEU A 24 -15.93 -8.13 -4.32
CA LEU A 24 -15.41 -9.17 -5.19
C LEU A 24 -14.18 -9.78 -4.54
N LEU A 25 -14.17 -11.11 -4.44
CA LEU A 25 -13.09 -11.87 -3.83
C LEU A 25 -12.46 -12.80 -4.86
N VAL A 26 -11.16 -13.01 -4.75
CA VAL A 26 -10.47 -14.09 -5.44
C VAL A 26 -10.68 -15.34 -4.60
N CYS A 27 -11.37 -16.32 -5.18
CA CYS A 27 -11.72 -17.55 -4.50
C CYS A 27 -11.10 -18.73 -5.26
N GLN A 28 -10.36 -19.58 -4.55
CA GLN A 28 -9.89 -20.86 -5.05
C GLN A 28 -10.91 -21.95 -4.73
N PRO A 29 -11.44 -22.68 -5.73
CA PRO A 29 -12.29 -23.84 -5.48
C PRO A 29 -11.57 -24.90 -4.64
N ILE A 30 -12.30 -25.48 -3.70
CA ILE A 30 -11.81 -26.57 -2.85
C ILE A 30 -12.81 -27.72 -2.82
N SER A 31 -12.28 -28.93 -2.69
CA SER A 31 -13.07 -30.13 -2.45
C SER A 31 -13.66 -30.14 -1.03
N HIS A 32 -14.57 -31.07 -0.76
CA HIS A 32 -15.15 -31.29 0.58
C HIS A 32 -14.12 -31.62 1.67
N THR A 33 -12.91 -32.06 1.30
CA THR A 33 -11.80 -32.32 2.23
C THR A 33 -10.90 -31.10 2.43
N GLY A 34 -11.20 -29.96 1.81
CA GLY A 34 -10.43 -28.72 1.90
C GLY A 34 -9.20 -28.67 0.99
N GLN A 35 -8.98 -29.70 0.17
CA GLN A 35 -7.91 -29.72 -0.82
C GLN A 35 -8.28 -28.88 -2.04
N ALA A 36 -7.30 -28.17 -2.58
CA ALA A 36 -7.39 -27.42 -3.83
C ALA A 36 -7.92 -28.30 -4.96
N GLU A 37 -9.02 -27.91 -5.60
CA GLU A 37 -9.35 -28.51 -6.90
C GLU A 37 -8.42 -27.89 -7.94
N ALA A 38 -7.68 -28.74 -8.66
CA ALA A 38 -6.70 -28.29 -9.64
C ALA A 38 -7.40 -27.41 -10.69
N SER A 39 -7.00 -26.13 -10.76
CA SER A 39 -7.53 -25.22 -11.77
C SER A 39 -7.10 -25.72 -13.14
N ALA A 40 -8.05 -26.25 -13.91
CA ALA A 40 -7.87 -26.59 -15.32
C ALA A 40 -7.82 -25.31 -16.15
N ARG A 41 -6.76 -24.51 -15.97
CA ARG A 41 -6.16 -23.51 -16.87
C ARG A 41 -5.12 -22.74 -16.08
N GLY A 42 -3.86 -22.92 -16.50
CA GLY A 42 -2.73 -22.15 -16.00
C GLY A 42 -2.79 -20.67 -16.37
N ASP A 43 -1.87 -19.92 -15.76
CA ASP A 43 -1.35 -18.64 -16.24
C ASP A 43 -2.32 -17.44 -16.33
N PHE A 44 -3.03 -17.08 -15.25
CA PHE A 44 -3.80 -15.83 -15.22
C PHE A 44 -3.07 -14.59 -14.66
N VAL A 45 -1.84 -14.72 -14.15
CA VAL A 45 -0.99 -13.54 -13.85
C VAL A 45 0.45 -13.84 -14.23
N ARG A 46 0.73 -13.79 -15.54
CA ARG A 46 2.10 -13.55 -16.01
C ARG A 46 2.26 -12.04 -16.10
N TRP A 47 2.88 -11.45 -15.07
CA TRP A 47 3.28 -10.05 -15.06
C TRP A 47 4.32 -9.83 -16.17
N LEU A 48 3.94 -9.10 -17.22
CA LEU A 48 4.86 -8.63 -18.25
C LEU A 48 5.68 -7.49 -17.66
N GLY A 49 7.00 -7.60 -17.84
CA GLY A 49 8.00 -6.91 -17.05
C GLY A 49 8.01 -5.39 -17.17
N CYS A 50 8.41 -4.73 -16.09
CA CYS A 50 8.98 -3.41 -16.13
C CYS A 50 10.50 -3.54 -16.33
N ALA A 51 11.00 -3.09 -17.49
CA ALA A 51 12.40 -3.08 -17.83
C ALA A 51 13.16 -2.10 -16.91
N ALA A 52 14.23 -2.60 -16.31
CA ALA A 52 15.15 -1.81 -15.52
C ALA A 52 15.84 -0.75 -16.40
N SER A 53 15.51 0.53 -16.21
CA SER A 53 16.36 1.63 -16.64
C SER A 53 17.32 2.00 -15.50
N ARG A 54 18.61 1.74 -15.74
CA ARG A 54 19.71 2.20 -14.90
C ARG A 54 19.83 3.72 -15.02
N ALA A 55 19.70 4.44 -13.91
CA ALA A 55 20.18 5.81 -13.76
C ALA A 55 21.27 5.80 -12.68
N GLY A 56 22.38 6.52 -12.95
CA GLY A 56 23.60 6.53 -12.16
C GLY A 56 23.49 7.26 -10.80
N PRO A 57 24.57 7.31 -10.03
CA PRO A 57 24.55 7.80 -8.66
C PRO A 57 24.57 9.34 -8.66
N GLU A 58 23.52 9.96 -8.13
CA GLU A 58 23.59 11.33 -7.64
C GLU A 58 23.87 11.29 -6.13
N GLU A 59 24.90 12.00 -5.70
CA GLU A 59 25.26 12.11 -4.29
C GLU A 59 24.23 12.98 -3.54
N PRO A 60 23.65 12.50 -2.43
CA PRO A 60 22.76 13.33 -1.64
C PRO A 60 23.58 14.35 -0.83
N GLY A 61 23.46 15.61 -1.23
CA GLY A 61 23.92 16.76 -0.46
C GLY A 61 23.31 16.78 0.94
N ALA A 62 24.15 17.03 1.94
CA ALA A 62 23.77 17.07 3.35
C ALA A 62 22.68 18.12 3.63
N LEU A 63 21.53 17.66 4.13
CA LEU A 63 20.40 18.51 4.50
C LEU A 63 20.69 19.16 5.88
N ASP A 64 20.98 20.46 5.88
CA ASP A 64 21.17 21.28 7.10
C ASP A 64 19.82 21.52 7.82
N ASP A 65 19.68 20.90 9.00
CA ASP A 65 18.44 20.82 9.79
C ASP A 65 18.31 21.93 10.86
N ARG A 66 18.67 23.18 10.55
CA ARG A 66 18.77 24.22 11.60
C ARG A 66 17.90 25.45 11.49
N ARG A 67 16.91 25.51 10.60
CA ARG A 67 15.87 26.55 10.67
C ARG A 67 14.59 25.95 10.12
N HIS A 68 13.52 25.88 10.92
CA HIS A 68 12.09 25.95 10.54
C HIS A 68 11.25 25.33 11.67
N ARG A 69 10.93 26.17 12.66
CA ARG A 69 9.97 25.89 13.73
C ARG A 69 8.56 26.19 13.20
N GLY A 70 7.98 25.21 12.50
CA GLY A 70 6.64 25.20 11.92
C GLY A 70 6.45 23.80 11.34
N ARG A 71 5.35 23.12 11.68
CA ARG A 71 5.11 21.68 11.45
C ARG A 71 5.44 21.27 10.00
N LYS A 72 6.69 20.87 9.73
CA LYS A 72 7.08 20.24 8.47
C LYS A 72 6.34 18.91 8.41
N THR A 73 5.43 18.78 7.45
CA THR A 73 4.84 17.50 7.09
C THR A 73 5.95 16.65 6.48
N PHE A 74 6.49 15.73 7.27
CA PHE A 74 7.44 14.75 6.78
C PHE A 74 6.66 13.56 6.22
N MET A 75 7.12 13.07 5.08
CA MET A 75 6.77 11.74 4.57
C MET A 75 7.09 10.71 5.66
N LYS A 76 6.12 9.84 5.96
CA LYS A 76 6.24 8.74 6.91
C LYS A 76 6.48 7.44 6.14
N ILE A 77 7.00 6.43 6.84
CA ILE A 77 7.23 5.09 6.29
C ILE A 77 6.40 4.08 7.08
N GLY A 78 5.85 3.07 6.41
CA GLY A 78 5.02 2.05 7.03
C GLY A 78 4.98 0.74 6.26
N THR A 79 4.61 -0.35 6.93
CA THR A 79 4.35 -1.65 6.31
C THR A 79 2.88 -1.71 5.91
N VAL A 80 2.59 -2.15 4.69
CA VAL A 80 1.23 -2.50 4.29
C VAL A 80 0.84 -3.81 4.96
N ILE A 81 -0.10 -3.76 5.90
CA ILE A 81 -0.58 -4.93 6.66
C ILE A 81 -1.87 -5.52 6.09
N GLY A 82 -2.54 -4.80 5.21
CA GLY A 82 -3.82 -5.24 4.65
C GLY A 82 -4.34 -4.31 3.57
N ARG A 83 -5.56 -4.61 3.11
CA ARG A 83 -6.28 -3.79 2.15
C ARG A 83 -7.69 -3.52 2.64
N VAL A 84 -8.22 -2.35 2.30
CA VAL A 84 -9.63 -2.01 2.52
C VAL A 84 -10.36 -2.08 1.20
N THR A 85 -11.57 -2.63 1.22
CA THR A 85 -12.48 -2.57 0.08
C THR A 85 -13.75 -1.86 0.52
N LEU A 86 -14.00 -0.72 -0.09
CA LEU A 86 -15.20 0.06 0.13
C LEU A 86 -16.27 -0.38 -0.87
N SER A 87 -17.45 -0.70 -0.35
CA SER A 87 -18.61 -1.10 -1.17
C SER A 87 -19.26 0.09 -1.86
N VAL A 88 -19.25 1.25 -1.19
CA VAL A 88 -19.78 2.52 -1.66
C VAL A 88 -18.68 3.56 -1.43
N VAL A 89 -18.39 4.36 -2.46
CA VAL A 89 -17.41 5.45 -2.42
C VAL A 89 -18.01 6.65 -3.14
N VAL A 90 -17.57 7.84 -2.75
CA VAL A 90 -17.87 9.06 -3.51
C VAL A 90 -17.23 8.99 -4.91
N PRO A 91 -17.79 9.65 -5.94
CA PRO A 91 -17.31 9.56 -7.32
C PRO A 91 -15.80 9.82 -7.48
N GLU A 92 -15.27 10.76 -6.72
CA GLU A 92 -13.87 11.20 -6.72
C GLU A 92 -12.91 10.11 -6.25
N LEU A 93 -13.41 9.09 -5.54
CA LEU A 93 -12.65 7.96 -5.00
C LEU A 93 -12.91 6.66 -5.78
N GLN A 94 -13.63 6.71 -6.90
CA GLN A 94 -13.83 5.53 -7.73
C GLN A 94 -12.50 5.04 -8.32
N GLY A 95 -12.28 3.73 -8.27
CA GLY A 95 -11.03 3.12 -8.71
C GLY A 95 -9.84 3.25 -7.76
N ALA A 96 -10.02 3.91 -6.60
CA ALA A 96 -9.02 3.96 -5.55
C ALA A 96 -8.69 2.56 -5.01
N ARG A 97 -7.40 2.32 -4.72
CA ARG A 97 -6.98 1.19 -3.88
C ARG A 97 -6.69 1.73 -2.49
N TRP A 98 -7.05 0.95 -1.48
CA TRP A 98 -6.90 1.35 -0.08
C TRP A 98 -6.01 0.35 0.65
N LEU A 99 -4.90 0.85 1.18
CA LEU A 99 -3.95 0.06 1.95
C LEU A 99 -4.15 0.32 3.43
N VAL A 100 -4.14 -0.73 4.24
CA VAL A 100 -3.99 -0.57 5.69
C VAL A 100 -2.49 -0.58 5.98
N VAL A 101 -1.99 0.50 6.57
CA VAL A 101 -0.56 0.74 6.76
C VAL A 101 -0.27 0.86 8.24
N SER A 102 0.66 0.05 8.74
CA SER A 102 1.22 0.18 10.09
C SER A 102 2.45 1.10 10.03
N PRO A 103 2.44 2.24 10.73
CA PRO A 103 3.58 3.16 10.77
C PRO A 103 4.85 2.50 11.33
N PHE A 104 6.02 2.89 10.81
CA PHE A 104 7.30 2.51 11.38
C PHE A 104 7.60 3.33 12.63
N THR A 105 7.89 2.64 13.72
CA THR A 105 8.51 3.20 14.92
C THR A 105 10.04 3.18 14.85
N ARG A 106 10.71 3.81 15.82
CA ARG A 106 12.19 3.86 15.92
C ARG A 106 12.83 2.46 15.90
N GLU A 107 12.21 1.49 16.55
CA GLU A 107 12.68 0.10 16.64
C GLU A 107 12.75 -0.56 15.25
N HIS A 108 11.86 -0.16 14.34
CA HIS A 108 11.82 -0.67 12.99
C HIS A 108 13.00 -0.17 12.14
N PHE A 109 13.45 1.07 12.37
CA PHE A 109 14.64 1.61 11.70
C PHE A 109 15.96 1.00 12.21
N GLN A 110 15.98 0.55 13.46
CA GLN A 110 17.15 -0.11 14.06
C GLN A 110 17.33 -1.56 13.59
N ARG A 111 16.25 -2.19 13.12
CA ARG A 111 16.31 -3.53 12.53
C ARG A 111 16.66 -3.39 11.05
N SER A 112 17.93 -3.59 10.72
CA SER A 112 18.38 -3.68 9.34
C SER A 112 17.68 -4.86 8.65
N GLY A 113 16.73 -4.57 7.76
CA GLY A 113 16.18 -5.55 6.84
C GLY A 113 14.70 -5.88 7.07
N GLY A 114 13.88 -5.45 6.10
CA GLY A 114 12.57 -6.02 5.82
C GLY A 114 11.38 -5.37 6.52
N PRO A 115 10.15 -5.63 6.00
CA PRO A 115 8.91 -5.21 6.63
C PRO A 115 8.83 -5.74 8.05
N ALA A 116 8.50 -4.84 8.97
CA ALA A 116 8.36 -5.17 10.36
C ALA A 116 7.26 -6.21 10.61
N PRO A 117 7.55 -7.36 11.25
CA PRO A 117 6.50 -8.27 11.68
C PRO A 117 5.79 -7.69 12.91
N GLY A 118 4.48 -7.46 12.77
CA GLY A 118 3.60 -7.03 13.86
C GLY A 118 2.94 -5.67 13.63
N LEU A 119 1.95 -5.37 14.46
CA LEU A 119 1.30 -4.07 14.52
C LEU A 119 2.17 -3.12 15.33
N SER A 120 2.40 -1.92 14.80
CA SER A 120 2.96 -0.82 15.60
C SER A 120 1.99 -0.41 16.71
N PRO A 121 2.49 0.16 17.82
CA PRO A 121 1.65 0.80 18.82
C PRO A 121 0.94 2.05 18.27
N GLU A 122 1.45 2.63 17.18
CA GLU A 122 0.81 3.75 16.49
C GLU A 122 -0.42 3.28 15.69
N PRO A 123 -1.48 4.10 15.61
CA PRO A 123 -2.68 3.76 14.85
C PRO A 123 -2.36 3.44 13.39
N SER A 124 -2.90 2.32 12.90
CA SER A 124 -2.82 1.99 11.48
C SER A 124 -3.70 2.94 10.67
N LEU A 125 -3.19 3.38 9.52
CA LEU A 125 -3.86 4.33 8.64
C LEU A 125 -4.40 3.62 7.41
N VAL A 126 -5.49 4.18 6.86
CA VAL A 126 -6.00 3.79 5.53
C VAL A 126 -5.40 4.77 4.53
N VAL A 127 -4.59 4.25 3.62
CA VAL A 127 -3.79 5.04 2.68
C VAL A 127 -4.29 4.81 1.26
N TYR A 128 -4.55 5.89 0.53
CA TYR A 128 -4.85 5.85 -0.89
C TYR A 128 -3.61 5.36 -1.67
N ASP A 129 -3.77 4.41 -2.57
CA ASP A 129 -2.68 3.81 -3.34
C ASP A 129 -2.99 3.78 -4.84
N TYR A 130 -2.17 4.48 -5.61
CA TYR A 130 -2.13 4.37 -7.06
C TYR A 130 -0.82 3.72 -7.56
N LEU A 131 0.20 3.61 -6.70
CA LEU A 131 1.53 3.11 -7.06
C LEU A 131 1.62 1.58 -7.07
N GLY A 132 0.75 0.90 -6.31
CA GLY A 132 0.66 -0.54 -6.38
C GLY A 132 1.09 -1.29 -5.14
N GLY A 133 1.16 -0.64 -3.97
CA GLY A 133 1.63 -1.24 -2.71
C GLY A 133 0.95 -2.58 -2.37
N GLY A 134 1.77 -3.58 -2.10
CA GLY A 134 1.38 -4.94 -1.74
C GLY A 134 1.42 -5.19 -0.24
N VAL A 135 0.61 -6.13 0.27
CA VAL A 135 0.73 -6.58 1.67
C VAL A 135 2.13 -7.13 1.92
N GLY A 136 2.74 -6.70 3.03
CA GLY A 136 4.12 -6.98 3.37
C GLY A 136 5.13 -6.04 2.71
N GLN A 137 4.73 -5.15 1.81
CA GLN A 137 5.65 -4.14 1.28
C GLN A 137 5.76 -2.95 2.21
N THR A 138 6.94 -2.33 2.20
CA THR A 138 7.18 -1.05 2.85
C THR A 138 6.85 0.07 1.86
N ILE A 139 6.07 1.03 2.31
CA ILE A 139 5.72 2.21 1.52
C ILE A 139 6.05 3.47 2.28
N GLY A 140 6.26 4.55 1.53
CA GLY A 140 6.29 5.89 2.05
C GLY A 140 4.97 6.58 1.76
N TYR A 141 4.43 7.28 2.75
CA TYR A 141 3.13 7.92 2.66
C TYR A 141 3.12 9.30 3.32
N VAL A 142 2.21 10.15 2.86
CA VAL A 142 2.04 11.53 3.36
C VAL A 142 0.62 11.68 3.88
N GLU A 143 0.45 12.50 4.93
CA GLU A 143 -0.83 12.77 5.58
C GLU A 143 -1.27 14.24 5.44
N GLY A 144 -2.56 14.49 5.67
CA GLY A 144 -3.16 15.82 5.73
C GLY A 144 -3.35 16.45 4.35
N ARG A 145 -3.25 17.78 4.29
CA ARG A 145 -3.54 18.56 3.07
C ARG A 145 -2.68 18.17 1.87
N GLU A 146 -1.44 17.75 2.13
CA GLU A 146 -0.49 17.31 1.09
C GLU A 146 -0.99 16.05 0.38
N ALA A 147 -1.74 15.18 1.07
CA ALA A 147 -2.25 13.96 0.48
C ALA A 147 -3.28 14.22 -0.63
N ALA A 148 -3.97 15.36 -0.57
CA ALA A 148 -4.94 15.79 -1.56
C ALA A 148 -4.33 16.62 -2.72
N GLN A 149 -3.07 17.04 -2.63
CA GLN A 149 -2.41 17.87 -3.66
C GLN A 149 -2.30 17.22 -5.05
N PRO A 150 -2.12 15.89 -5.18
CA PRO A 150 -1.99 15.26 -6.50
C PRO A 150 -3.27 15.22 -7.35
N PHE A 151 -4.42 15.58 -6.78
CA PHE A 151 -5.71 15.50 -7.47
C PHE A 151 -6.11 16.85 -8.08
N ASP A 152 -6.65 16.82 -9.29
CA ASP A 152 -7.10 18.04 -10.00
C ASP A 152 -8.32 18.68 -9.31
N GLU A 153 -9.19 17.85 -8.73
CA GLU A 153 -10.36 18.27 -7.98
C GLU A 153 -10.16 18.06 -6.47
N PRO A 154 -10.85 18.84 -5.60
CA PRO A 154 -10.79 18.67 -4.15
C PRO A 154 -11.22 17.26 -3.70
N THR A 155 -10.27 16.34 -3.66
CA THR A 155 -10.51 14.93 -3.36
C THR A 155 -10.36 14.70 -1.85
N PRO A 156 -11.30 14.00 -1.19
CA PRO A 156 -11.27 13.78 0.26
C PRO A 156 -10.26 12.69 0.64
N VAL A 157 -8.97 12.93 0.37
CA VAL A 157 -7.84 12.07 0.73
C VAL A 157 -6.96 12.79 1.73
N ASP A 158 -6.78 12.19 2.89
CA ASP A 158 -5.93 12.68 3.99
C ASP A 158 -4.70 11.80 4.22
N ALA A 159 -4.53 10.71 3.47
CA ALA A 159 -3.32 9.90 3.43
C ALA A 159 -3.11 9.26 2.05
N ILE A 160 -1.92 9.43 1.46
CA ILE A 160 -1.58 8.90 0.13
C ILE A 160 -0.22 8.21 0.10
N ASN A 161 -0.13 7.08 -0.61
CA ASN A 161 1.12 6.39 -0.93
C ASN A 161 1.89 7.20 -1.98
N VAL A 162 3.12 7.59 -1.65
CA VAL A 162 4.00 8.39 -2.51
C VAL A 162 5.28 7.65 -2.92
N ALA A 163 5.59 6.51 -2.31
CA ALA A 163 6.77 5.73 -2.66
C ALA A 163 6.63 4.24 -2.31
N LEU A 164 7.13 3.39 -3.20
CA LEU A 164 7.48 2.01 -2.86
C LEU A 164 8.92 2.01 -2.36
N VAL A 165 9.15 1.42 -1.18
CA VAL A 165 10.46 1.49 -0.52
C VAL A 165 11.18 0.16 -0.69
N ASP A 166 12.24 0.16 -1.49
CA ASP A 166 13.09 -1.02 -1.69
C ASP A 166 14.09 -1.20 -0.56
N GLN A 167 14.76 -0.11 -0.15
CA GLN A 167 15.83 -0.13 0.83
C GLN A 167 15.77 1.09 1.74
N ILE A 168 16.07 0.88 3.03
CA ILE A 168 16.19 1.92 4.04
C ILE A 168 17.62 1.86 4.58
N SER A 169 18.34 2.97 4.46
CA SER A 169 19.63 3.17 5.11
C SER A 169 19.43 4.08 6.31
N TYR A 170 19.69 3.56 7.51
CA TYR A 170 19.54 4.29 8.75
C TYR A 170 20.86 4.28 9.54
N GLN A 171 21.43 5.47 9.75
CA GLN A 171 22.58 5.67 10.61
C GLN A 171 22.15 6.52 11.82
N PRO A 172 22.05 5.93 13.02
CA PRO A 172 21.70 6.70 14.22
C PRO A 172 22.83 7.68 14.53
N SER A 173 22.49 8.96 14.73
CA SER A 173 23.47 9.95 15.21
C SER A 173 23.86 9.62 16.65
N ASN A 174 25.15 9.41 16.90
CA ASN A 174 25.68 9.20 18.24
C ASN A 174 25.60 10.55 18.98
N ARG A 175 24.59 10.75 19.82
CA ARG A 175 24.40 11.95 20.63
C ARG A 175 24.14 11.57 22.07
#